data_AF-A0A940M583-F1
#
_entry.id   AF-A0A940M583-F1
#
_cell.length_a   1.000
_cell.length_b   1.000
_cell.length_c   1.000
_cell.angle_alpha   90.00
_cell.angle_beta   90.00
_cell.angle_gamma   90.00
#
_symmetry.space_group_name_H-M   'P 1'
#
loop_
_entity.id
_entity.type
_entity.pdbx_description
1 polymer ?
#
loop_
_entity_poly.entity_id
_entity_poly.type
_entity_poly.pdbx_seq_one_letter_code
_entity_poly.pdbx_strand_id
1 'polypeptide(L)'
;MTRIEERTMAGDNRTSASGTGSAWRWLMWGGAAALLALPALAMRFTTEVDWGPEDFTVFGIMLLVACSACELAVRLIAGRAGRLVAIAAIGLAFLLVWAELAVGIFH
;
A
#
# COMPACT_ATOMS: atom_id res chain seq x y z
N MET A 1 -47.60 27.37 22.70
CA MET A 1 -46.65 26.58 23.52
C MET A 1 -46.48 25.17 22.90
N THR A 2 -46.16 25.08 21.60
CA THR A 2 -46.16 23.78 20.86
C THR A 2 -45.12 23.68 19.73
N ARG A 3 -44.36 24.74 19.41
CA ARG A 3 -43.40 24.75 18.28
C ARG A 3 -41.94 24.53 18.68
N ILE A 4 -41.65 24.49 19.98
CA ILE A 4 -40.27 24.38 20.49
C ILE A 4 -39.85 22.89 20.62
N GLU A 5 -40.80 21.96 20.78
CA GLU A 5 -40.50 20.54 20.95
C GLU A 5 -40.15 19.80 19.65
N GLU A 6 -40.59 20.29 18.48
CA GLU A 6 -40.22 19.68 17.19
C GLU A 6 -38.73 19.82 16.86
N ARG A 7 -38.03 20.81 17.44
CA ARG A 7 -36.58 21.00 17.21
C ARG A 7 -35.70 20.04 18.01
N THR A 8 -36.28 19.28 18.94
CA THR A 8 -35.56 18.31 19.78
C THR A 8 -35.55 16.90 19.18
N MET A 9 -36.42 16.60 18.20
CA MET A 9 -36.60 15.24 17.65
C MET A 9 -35.88 14.98 16.32
N ALA A 10 -35.38 16.01 15.63
CA ALA A 10 -34.51 15.82 14.48
C ALA A 10 -33.06 15.66 14.96
N GLY A 11 -32.82 14.54 15.64
CA GLY A 11 -31.47 14.10 15.96
C GLY A 11 -30.65 14.05 14.67
N ASP A 12 -29.67 14.95 14.58
CA ASP A 12 -28.52 14.84 13.68
C ASP A 12 -27.76 13.58 14.07
N ASN A 13 -28.29 12.45 13.60
CA ASN A 13 -27.84 11.11 13.91
C ASN A 13 -26.57 10.84 13.11
N ARG A 14 -25.46 11.18 13.76
CA ARG A 14 -24.14 10.58 13.60
C ARG A 14 -23.61 10.67 12.18
N THR A 15 -22.76 11.68 11.96
CA THR A 15 -21.36 11.44 11.57
C THR A 15 -21.06 10.00 11.15
N SER A 16 -21.37 9.66 9.90
CA SER A 16 -20.65 8.61 9.19
C SER A 16 -19.25 9.17 8.96
N ALA A 17 -18.46 9.20 10.03
CA ALA A 17 -17.01 9.29 9.95
C ALA A 17 -16.58 8.00 9.26
N SER A 18 -16.66 8.01 7.92
CA SER A 18 -16.02 7.02 7.11
C SER A 18 -14.53 7.17 7.38
N GLY A 19 -14.02 6.33 8.28
CA GLY A 19 -12.60 6.10 8.49
C GLY A 19 -11.97 5.47 7.24
N THR A 20 -12.12 6.11 6.08
CA THR A 20 -11.57 5.65 4.80
C THR A 20 -10.06 5.92 4.71
N GLY A 21 -9.49 6.65 5.67
CA GLY A 21 -8.05 6.85 5.78
C GLY A 21 -7.28 5.58 6.22
N SER A 22 -7.90 4.70 7.00
CA SER A 22 -7.25 3.46 7.46
C SER A 22 -7.51 2.29 6.51
N ALA A 23 -8.71 2.17 5.94
CA ALA A 23 -9.06 1.09 5.01
C ALA A 23 -8.15 1.06 3.77
N TRP A 24 -7.77 2.23 3.25
CA TRP A 24 -6.80 2.32 2.15
C TRP A 24 -5.43 1.77 2.52
N ARG A 25 -4.97 2.02 3.75
CA ARG A 25 -3.71 1.48 4.27
C ARG A 25 -3.81 -0.04 4.37
N TRP A 26 -4.89 -0.57 4.95
CA TRP A 26 -5.13 -2.01 5.03
C TRP A 26 -5.18 -2.69 3.66
N LEU A 27 -5.79 -2.07 2.66
CA LEU A 27 -5.78 -2.56 1.28
C LEU A 27 -4.37 -2.56 0.68
N MET A 28 -3.58 -1.51 0.92
CA MET A 28 -2.21 -1.39 0.41
C MET A 28 -1.26 -2.41 1.07
N TRP A 29 -1.31 -2.51 2.40
CA TRP A 29 -0.52 -3.47 3.18
C TRP A 29 -0.97 -4.92 2.93
N GLY A 30 -2.27 -5.14 2.74
CA GLY A 30 -2.82 -6.45 2.35
C GLY A 30 -2.40 -6.86 0.94
N GLY A 31 -2.42 -5.93 -0.01
CA GLY A 31 -1.91 -6.15 -1.37
C GLY A 31 -0.41 -6.45 -1.37
N ALA A 32 0.37 -5.76 -0.55
CA ALA A 32 1.79 -6.03 -0.37
C ALA A 32 2.05 -7.46 0.15
N ALA A 33 1.32 -7.87 1.20
CA ALA A 33 1.42 -9.22 1.74
C ALA A 33 0.98 -10.29 0.71
N ALA A 34 -0.08 -10.02 -0.05
CA ALA A 34 -0.54 -10.91 -1.11
C ALA A 34 0.49 -11.05 -2.24
N LEU A 35 1.13 -9.95 -2.64
CA LEU A 35 2.16 -9.95 -3.67
C LEU A 35 3.39 -10.76 -3.24
N LEU A 36 3.76 -10.71 -1.96
CA LEU A 36 4.84 -11.54 -1.39
C LEU A 36 4.42 -13.01 -1.21
N ALA A 37 3.13 -13.27 -1.04
CA ALA A 37 2.58 -14.63 -0.95
C ALA A 37 2.50 -15.33 -2.32
N LEU A 38 2.47 -14.60 -3.44
CA LEU A 38 2.48 -15.19 -4.78
C LEU A 38 3.69 -16.11 -5.04
N PRO A 39 4.95 -15.68 -4.83
CA PRO A 39 6.11 -16.56 -5.03
C PRO A 39 6.12 -17.73 -4.04
N ALA A 40 5.74 -17.50 -2.77
CA ALA A 40 5.61 -18.57 -1.79
C ALA A 40 4.58 -19.63 -2.20
N LEU A 41 3.48 -19.21 -2.83
CA LEU A 41 2.46 -20.09 -3.36
C LEU A 41 2.92 -20.76 -4.67
N ALA A 42 3.59 -20.03 -5.55
CA ALA A 42 4.13 -20.54 -6.82
C ALA A 42 5.17 -21.66 -6.58
N MET A 43 6.05 -21.50 -5.60
CA MET A 43 6.98 -22.53 -5.13
C MET A 43 6.32 -23.82 -4.67
N ARG A 44 5.05 -23.75 -4.25
CA ARG A 44 4.31 -24.96 -3.89
C ARG A 44 3.86 -25.75 -5.11
N PHE A 45 3.75 -25.10 -6.26
CA PHE A 45 3.26 -25.70 -7.51
C PHE A 45 4.35 -25.97 -8.54
N THR A 46 5.46 -25.23 -8.51
CA THR A 46 6.54 -25.31 -9.51
C THR A 46 7.91 -25.13 -8.86
N THR A 47 8.89 -25.89 -9.35
CA THR A 47 10.31 -25.79 -8.98
C THR A 47 11.06 -24.74 -9.80
N GLU A 48 10.39 -24.04 -10.73
CA GLU A 48 11.00 -23.01 -11.57
C GLU A 48 11.18 -21.67 -10.82
N VAL A 49 10.44 -21.48 -9.73
CA VAL A 49 10.58 -20.34 -8.82
C VAL A 49 11.33 -20.81 -7.59
N ASP A 50 12.66 -20.67 -7.57
CA ASP A 50 13.53 -21.08 -6.46
C ASP A 50 14.15 -19.87 -5.73
N TRP A 51 13.29 -19.03 -5.15
CA TRP A 51 13.69 -17.91 -4.28
C TRP A 51 14.24 -18.40 -2.93
N GLY A 52 15.44 -17.97 -2.59
CA GLY A 52 15.98 -18.20 -1.25
C GLY A 52 15.24 -17.39 -0.18
N PRO A 53 15.40 -17.74 1.11
CA PRO A 53 14.97 -16.89 2.23
C PRO A 53 15.47 -15.44 2.13
N GLU A 54 16.64 -15.25 1.52
CA GLU A 54 17.25 -13.97 1.19
C GLU A 54 16.39 -13.15 0.21
N ASP A 55 15.89 -13.76 -0.87
CA ASP A 55 15.04 -13.11 -1.87
C ASP A 55 13.72 -12.67 -1.26
N PHE A 56 13.12 -13.51 -0.41
CA PHE A 56 11.92 -13.14 0.35
C PHE A 56 12.19 -11.94 1.27
N THR A 57 13.35 -11.91 1.91
CA THR A 57 13.74 -10.82 2.81
C THR A 57 13.96 -9.52 2.02
N VAL A 58 14.71 -9.59 0.92
CA VAL A 58 14.99 -8.44 0.04
C VAL A 58 13.69 -7.91 -0.57
N PHE A 59 12.87 -8.78 -1.16
CA PHE A 59 11.59 -8.40 -1.76
C PHE A 59 10.62 -7.83 -0.73
N GLY A 60 10.60 -8.40 0.49
CA GLY A 60 9.85 -7.88 1.62
C GLY A 60 10.28 -6.48 2.03
N ILE A 61 11.58 -6.24 2.22
CA ILE A 61 12.13 -4.93 2.56
C ILE A 61 11.81 -3.91 1.46
N MET A 62 11.96 -4.29 0.19
CA MET A 62 11.63 -3.41 -0.93
C MET A 62 10.17 -2.99 -0.92
N LEU A 63 9.23 -3.92 -0.66
CA LEU A 63 7.82 -3.59 -0.53
C LEU A 63 7.54 -2.68 0.67
N LEU A 64 8.19 -2.93 1.81
CA LEU A 64 8.05 -2.07 2.99
C LEU A 64 8.51 -0.64 2.69
N VAL A 65 9.65 -0.48 2.02
CA VAL A 65 10.19 0.81 1.62
C VAL A 65 9.26 1.50 0.63
N ALA A 66 8.79 0.80 -0.41
CA ALA A 66 7.87 1.36 -1.40
C ALA A 66 6.53 1.77 -0.78
N CYS A 67 5.94 0.95 0.09
CA CYS A 67 4.71 1.27 0.81
C CYS A 67 4.89 2.50 1.71
N SER A 68 6.00 2.55 2.45
CA SER A 68 6.32 3.67 3.33
C SER A 68 6.55 4.96 2.54
N ALA A 69 7.29 4.89 1.43
CA ALA A 69 7.53 6.02 0.54
C ALA A 69 6.23 6.53 -0.10
N CYS A 70 5.36 5.63 -0.55
CA CYS A 70 4.04 5.98 -1.05
C CYS A 70 3.24 6.72 0.02
N GLU A 71 3.17 6.18 1.25
CA GLU A 71 2.44 6.82 2.35
C GLU A 71 3.03 8.19 2.70
N LEU A 72 4.35 8.35 2.64
CA LEU A 72 5.03 9.62 2.83
C LEU A 72 4.73 10.62 1.70
N ALA A 73 4.71 10.19 0.44
CA ALA A 73 4.37 11.02 -0.70
C ALA A 73 2.93 11.55 -0.62
N VAL A 74 1.99 10.73 -0.14
CA VAL A 74 0.61 11.17 0.13
C VAL A 74 0.55 12.24 1.24
N ARG A 75 1.40 12.12 2.26
CA ARG A 75 1.42 13.03 3.42
C ARG A 75 2.13 14.35 3.12
N LEU A 76 3.20 14.31 2.33
CA LEU A 76 4.07 15.47 2.08
C LEU A 76 3.63 16.31 0.87
N ILE A 77 2.99 15.71 -0.14
CA ILE A 77 2.70 16.41 -1.39
C ILE A 77 1.24 16.88 -1.42
N ALA A 78 1.07 18.20 -1.36
CA ALA A 78 -0.21 18.84 -1.58
C ALA A 78 -0.51 18.91 -3.09
N GLY A 79 -1.53 18.17 -3.54
CA GLY A 79 -2.03 18.22 -4.92
C GLY A 79 -2.01 16.87 -5.64
N ARG A 80 -3.07 16.61 -6.42
CA ARG A 80 -3.28 15.32 -7.11
C ARG A 80 -2.17 15.03 -8.15
N ALA A 81 -1.75 16.04 -8.91
CA ALA A 81 -0.72 15.89 -9.93
C ALA A 81 0.65 15.56 -9.34
N GLY A 82 1.09 16.29 -8.31
CA GLY A 82 2.36 16.01 -7.63
C GLY A 82 2.39 14.63 -6.97
N ARG A 83 1.26 14.21 -6.39
CA ARG A 83 1.11 12.86 -5.81
C ARG A 83 1.26 11.76 -6.86
N LEU A 84 0.68 11.94 -8.06
CA LEU A 84 0.83 10.98 -9.16
C LEU A 84 2.29 10.89 -9.63
N VAL A 85 2.97 12.02 -9.80
CA VAL A 85 4.39 12.06 -10.19
C VAL A 85 5.26 11.35 -9.15
N ALA A 86 5.02 11.58 -7.86
CA ALA A 86 5.78 10.94 -6.79
C ALA A 86 5.53 9.43 -6.72
N ILE A 87 4.28 8.98 -6.83
CA ILE A 87 3.96 7.54 -6.88
C ILE A 87 4.63 6.89 -8.10
N ALA A 88 4.60 7.54 -9.26
CA ALA A 88 5.28 7.05 -10.45
C ALA A 88 6.80 6.97 -10.25
N ALA A 89 7.42 8.00 -9.66
CA ALA A 89 8.84 8.00 -9.36
C ALA A 89 9.25 6.91 -8.36
N ILE A 90 8.45 6.68 -7.31
CA ILE A 90 8.65 5.60 -6.33
C ILE A 90 8.54 4.24 -7.01
N GLY A 91 7.52 4.05 -7.87
CA GLY A 91 7.35 2.82 -8.64
C GLY A 91 8.51 2.58 -9.59
N LEU A 92 9.00 3.62 -10.26
CA LEU A 92 10.15 3.53 -11.16
C LEU A 92 11.43 3.17 -10.40
N ALA A 93 11.68 3.83 -9.26
CA ALA A 93 12.82 3.53 -8.40
C ALA A 93 12.75 2.10 -7.83
N PHE A 94 11.56 1.64 -7.44
CA PHE A 94 11.33 0.26 -7.02
C PHE A 94 11.67 -0.72 -8.14
N LEU A 95 11.18 -0.49 -9.36
CA LEU A 95 11.46 -1.34 -10.52
C LEU A 95 12.94 -1.34 -10.90
N LEU A 96 13.61 -0.18 -10.80
CA LEU A 96 15.04 -0.07 -11.03
C LEU A 96 15.83 -0.89 -10.01
N VAL A 97 15.56 -0.71 -8.72
CA VAL A 97 16.22 -1.50 -7.67
C VAL A 97 15.94 -3.00 -7.86
N TRP A 98 14.72 -3.36 -8.24
CA TRP A 98 14.34 -4.74 -8.49
C TRP A 98 15.08 -5.32 -9.69
N ALA A 99 15.21 -4.54 -10.79
CA ALA A 99 15.95 -4.95 -11.97
C ALA A 99 17.44 -5.11 -11.67
N GLU A 100 18.07 -4.19 -10.93
CA GLU A 100 19.48 -4.29 -10.53
C GLU A 100 19.73 -5.55 -9.67
N LEU A 101 18.79 -5.91 -8.80
CA LEU A 101 18.88 -7.11 -7.97
C LEU A 101 18.56 -8.40 -8.74
N ALA A 102 17.53 -8.39 -9.59
CA ALA A 102 17.06 -9.54 -10.37
C ALA A 102 17.99 -9.88 -11.53
N VAL A 103 18.68 -8.90 -12.11
CA VAL A 103 19.71 -9.12 -13.14
C VAL A 103 20.99 -9.70 -12.54
N GLY A 104 21.21 -9.53 -11.23
CA GLY A 104 22.21 -10.29 -10.48
C GLY A 104 23.66 -10.07 -10.94
N ILE A 105 24.37 -9.15 -10.28
CA ILE A 105 25.86 -9.13 -10.31
C ILE A 105 26.46 -10.22 -9.38
N PHE A 106 25.66 -10.87 -8.53
CA PHE A 106 26.13 -11.90 -7.61
C PHE A 106 25.61 -13.28 -8.01
N HIS A 107 26.39 -13.95 -8.84
CA HIS A 107 26.39 -15.40 -9.05
C HIS A 107 27.76 -15.94 -8.65
#